data_AF-A0A815X4W6-F1
#
_entry.id   AF-A0A815X4W6-F1
#
_cell.length_a   1.000
_cell.length_b   1.000
_cell.length_c   1.000
_cell.angle_alpha   90.00
_cell.angle_beta   90.00
_cell.angle_gamma   90.00
#
_symmetry.space_group_name_H-M   'P 1'
#
loop_
_entity.id
_entity.type
_entity.pdbx_description
1 polymer ?
#
loop_
_entity_poly.entity_id
_entity_poly.type
_entity_poly.pdbx_seq_one_letter_code
_entity_poly.pdbx_strand_id
1 'polypeptide(L)'
;MPLNIPISCQQRQKADNCEVYVRFYYHDRTYAVEFGTTFISRYYRSVYILPKNYLSYTAMYSCSHNDNCAIDFANKKVLDLSNRTFNVNSVTNQLSNVLLEHRQPSDPALRCYDNEECASGMCQVEYDTSNNKVNKRGCEPVGIARVHVFDGGNLPSLDIECNRTICNSPEAYNEVKQILFQHNLTDINGRINDGQKLCASAVLLIILFHLFVFYITNFSSYKN
;
A
#
# COMPACT_ATOMS: atom_id res chain seq x y z
N MET A 1 15.82 -5.24 15.30
CA MET A 1 15.98 -6.49 14.51
C MET A 1 17.28 -6.36 13.73
N PRO A 2 18.20 -7.34 13.77
CA PRO A 2 19.44 -7.25 13.01
C PRO A 2 19.14 -7.25 11.50
N LEU A 3 19.84 -6.40 10.74
CA LEU A 3 19.77 -6.38 9.27
C LEU A 3 20.39 -7.66 8.72
N ASN A 4 19.55 -8.63 8.39
CA ASN A 4 19.90 -9.80 7.60
C ASN A 4 19.48 -9.56 6.14
N ILE A 5 20.42 -9.11 5.31
CA ILE A 5 20.24 -8.97 3.86
C ILE A 5 21.32 -9.81 3.19
N PRO A 6 20.97 -10.74 2.28
CA PRO A 6 21.98 -11.52 1.58
C PRO A 6 22.96 -10.60 0.83
N ILE A 7 24.25 -10.92 0.94
CA ILE A 7 25.35 -10.08 0.41
C ILE A 7 25.56 -10.20 -1.10
N SER A 8 24.87 -11.13 -1.77
CA SER A 8 24.96 -11.29 -3.22
C SER A 8 23.70 -11.90 -3.82
N CYS A 9 23.46 -11.53 -5.06
CA CYS A 9 22.39 -12.01 -5.89
C CYS A 9 22.90 -13.26 -6.63
N GLN A 10 23.19 -14.37 -5.93
CA GLN A 10 23.92 -15.53 -6.51
C GLN A 10 23.35 -16.06 -7.84
N GLN A 11 22.07 -15.81 -8.13
CA GLN A 11 21.41 -16.09 -9.41
C GLN A 11 22.03 -15.34 -10.61
N ARG A 12 22.91 -14.37 -10.37
CA ARG A 12 23.68 -13.60 -11.35
C ARG A 12 24.57 -14.40 -12.29
N GLN A 13 24.91 -15.63 -11.95
CA GLN A 13 25.76 -16.43 -12.84
C GLN A 13 25.11 -16.70 -14.21
N LYS A 14 23.84 -16.31 -14.42
CA LYS A 14 23.11 -16.51 -15.69
C LYS A 14 22.34 -15.30 -16.25
N ALA A 15 22.27 -14.15 -15.58
CA ALA A 15 21.44 -13.01 -16.02
C ALA A 15 22.13 -11.65 -15.85
N ASP A 16 21.92 -10.72 -16.79
CA ASP A 16 22.49 -9.35 -16.82
C ASP A 16 21.91 -8.39 -15.76
N ASN A 17 20.90 -8.84 -15.01
CA ASN A 17 20.18 -8.05 -14.02
C ASN A 17 20.13 -8.77 -12.67
N CYS A 18 19.99 -7.98 -11.61
CA CYS A 18 19.65 -8.48 -10.28
C CYS A 18 18.36 -7.82 -9.79
N GLU A 19 17.37 -8.63 -9.44
CA GLU A 19 16.13 -8.14 -8.85
C GLU A 19 16.09 -8.45 -7.38
N VAL A 20 15.55 -7.51 -6.62
CA VAL A 20 15.36 -7.66 -5.18
C VAL A 20 13.94 -7.32 -4.81
N TYR A 21 13.35 -8.18 -4.00
CA TYR A 21 12.03 -8.03 -3.40
C TYR A 21 12.23 -7.80 -1.92
N VAL A 22 11.70 -6.70 -1.41
CA VAL A 22 11.62 -6.42 0.01
C VAL A 22 10.16 -6.52 0.40
N ARG A 23 9.83 -7.50 1.25
CA ARG A 23 8.50 -7.61 1.85
C ARG A 23 8.60 -7.33 3.34
N PHE A 24 7.78 -6.41 3.83
CA PHE A 24 7.69 -6.07 5.24
C PHE A 24 6.31 -6.47 5.78
N TYR A 25 6.30 -7.21 6.89
CA TYR A 25 5.09 -7.68 7.57
C TYR A 25 4.86 -6.80 8.80
N TYR A 26 3.88 -5.90 8.75
CA TYR A 26 3.72 -4.88 9.79
C TYR A 26 3.16 -5.42 11.10
N HIS A 27 2.45 -6.56 11.07
CA HIS A 27 1.96 -7.21 12.28
C HIS A 27 3.11 -7.72 13.16
N ASP A 28 3.99 -8.53 12.56
CA ASP A 28 5.12 -9.16 13.28
C ASP A 28 6.35 -8.24 13.37
N ARG A 29 6.34 -7.12 12.65
CA ARG A 29 7.49 -6.22 12.43
C ARG A 29 8.73 -6.97 11.93
N THR A 30 8.49 -7.93 11.04
CA THR A 30 9.51 -8.72 10.35
C THR A 30 9.58 -8.34 8.89
N TYR A 31 10.64 -8.78 8.22
CA TYR A 31 10.79 -8.58 6.78
C TYR A 31 11.47 -9.78 6.13
N ALA A 32 11.27 -9.91 4.84
CA ALA A 32 11.96 -10.84 3.96
C ALA A 32 12.62 -10.05 2.83
N VAL A 33 13.84 -10.45 2.48
CA VAL A 33 14.54 -9.98 1.28
C VAL A 33 14.82 -11.20 0.41
N GLU A 34 14.29 -11.17 -0.80
CA GLU A 34 14.44 -12.24 -1.78
C GLU A 34 15.10 -11.66 -3.03
N PHE A 35 16.06 -12.38 -3.59
CA PHE A 35 16.64 -12.06 -4.88
C PHE A 35 16.02 -12.97 -5.95
N GLY A 36 15.68 -12.39 -7.10
CA GLY A 36 15.01 -13.09 -8.20
C GLY A 36 15.59 -12.76 -9.57
N THR A 37 15.03 -13.41 -10.59
CA THR A 37 15.39 -13.25 -12.00
C THR A 37 14.16 -13.01 -12.89
N THR A 38 13.03 -12.54 -12.34
CA THR A 38 11.72 -12.53 -13.00
C THR A 38 11.33 -11.12 -13.44
N PHE A 39 11.42 -10.89 -14.75
CA PHE A 39 11.19 -9.58 -15.35
C PHE A 39 9.75 -9.08 -15.20
N ILE A 40 9.49 -8.24 -14.19
CA ILE A 40 8.23 -7.49 -14.05
C ILE A 40 8.53 -6.06 -13.61
N SER A 41 8.71 -5.14 -14.56
CA SER A 41 8.97 -3.70 -14.31
C SER A 41 10.33 -3.37 -13.66
N ARG A 42 10.82 -2.14 -13.86
CA ARG A 42 12.03 -1.63 -13.20
C ARG A 42 11.80 -1.36 -11.69
N TYR A 43 10.57 -1.06 -11.32
CA TYR A 43 10.15 -0.79 -9.95
C TYR A 43 8.65 -1.02 -9.83
N TYR A 44 8.23 -1.76 -8.82
CA TYR A 44 6.82 -1.76 -8.42
C TYR A 44 6.71 -1.87 -6.91
N ARG A 45 5.53 -1.51 -6.42
CA ARG A 45 5.16 -1.59 -5.01
C ARG A 45 3.82 -2.24 -4.88
N SER A 46 3.58 -2.91 -3.77
CA SER A 46 2.26 -3.36 -3.40
C SER A 46 2.00 -3.25 -1.91
N VAL A 47 0.75 -3.01 -1.55
CA VAL A 47 0.24 -3.13 -0.19
C VAL A 47 -0.83 -4.20 -0.22
N TYR A 48 -0.69 -5.22 0.62
CA TYR A 48 -1.62 -6.34 0.70
C TYR A 48 -2.16 -6.44 2.11
N ILE A 49 -3.49 -6.43 2.24
CA ILE A 49 -4.19 -6.36 3.52
C ILE A 49 -5.24 -7.47 3.56
N LEU A 50 -5.21 -8.27 4.62
CA LEU A 50 -6.33 -9.13 4.96
C LEU A 50 -7.09 -8.51 6.13
N PRO A 51 -8.43 -8.43 6.07
CA PRO A 51 -9.26 -8.23 7.24
C PRO A 51 -8.83 -9.20 8.33
N LYS A 52 -8.79 -8.71 9.58
CA LYS A 52 -8.33 -9.47 10.75
C LYS A 52 -6.83 -9.79 10.72
N ASN A 53 -6.00 -8.76 10.90
CA ASN A 53 -4.60 -8.77 11.35
C ASN A 53 -3.43 -8.91 10.35
N TYR A 54 -3.65 -8.96 9.04
CA TYR A 54 -2.52 -9.02 8.10
C TYR A 54 -2.38 -7.73 7.29
N LEU A 55 -1.20 -7.12 7.35
CA LEU A 55 -0.80 -6.02 6.48
C LEU A 55 0.66 -6.21 6.07
N SER A 56 0.90 -6.30 4.77
CA SER A 56 2.24 -6.36 4.21
C SER A 56 2.45 -5.29 3.15
N TYR A 57 3.68 -4.83 3.06
CA TYR A 57 4.14 -3.96 1.99
C TYR A 57 5.25 -4.70 1.23
N THR A 58 5.18 -4.73 -0.08
CA THR A 58 6.24 -5.24 -0.95
C THR A 58 6.76 -4.12 -1.83
N ALA A 59 8.08 -4.01 -1.96
CA ALA A 59 8.70 -3.25 -3.03
C ALA A 59 9.71 -4.11 -3.77
N MET A 60 9.71 -3.98 -5.09
CA MET A 60 10.67 -4.64 -5.97
C MET A 60 11.49 -3.61 -6.70
N TYR A 61 12.78 -3.86 -6.86
CA TYR A 61 13.67 -3.06 -7.69
C TYR A 61 14.55 -3.95 -8.56
N SER A 62 14.70 -3.58 -9.83
CA SER A 62 15.56 -4.26 -10.78
C SER A 62 16.80 -3.41 -11.06
N CYS A 63 17.96 -4.02 -10.84
CA CYS A 63 19.28 -3.43 -11.02
C CYS A 63 19.96 -3.98 -12.26
N SER A 64 20.43 -3.10 -13.13
CA SER A 64 21.23 -3.52 -14.27
C SER A 64 22.71 -3.63 -13.88
N HIS A 65 23.38 -4.69 -14.34
CA HIS A 65 24.83 -4.92 -14.26
C HIS A 65 25.45 -5.28 -12.90
N ASN A 66 25.15 -4.59 -11.78
CA ASN A 66 25.79 -4.85 -10.47
C ASN A 66 24.79 -5.11 -9.30
N ASP A 67 25.23 -5.84 -8.26
CA ASP A 67 24.36 -6.26 -7.13
C ASP A 67 24.26 -5.15 -6.09
N ASN A 68 25.26 -4.25 -6.08
CA ASN A 68 25.39 -3.19 -5.09
C ASN A 68 24.13 -2.34 -5.05
N CYS A 69 23.56 -1.95 -6.20
CA CYS A 69 22.35 -1.14 -6.17
C CYS A 69 21.11 -1.89 -5.65
N ALA A 70 21.03 -3.22 -5.81
CA ALA A 70 19.93 -4.02 -5.30
C ALA A 70 20.07 -4.18 -3.77
N ILE A 71 21.29 -4.42 -3.31
CA ILE A 71 21.62 -4.46 -1.88
C ILE A 71 21.37 -3.10 -1.22
N ASP A 72 21.81 -1.99 -1.83
CA ASP A 72 21.59 -0.63 -1.33
C ASP A 72 20.10 -0.29 -1.28
N PHE A 73 19.36 -0.66 -2.32
CA PHE A 73 17.91 -0.53 -2.34
C PHE A 73 17.27 -1.30 -1.18
N ALA A 74 17.65 -2.58 -0.99
CA ALA A 74 17.10 -3.42 0.05
C ALA A 74 17.38 -2.86 1.45
N ASN A 75 18.63 -2.47 1.73
CA ASN A 75 19.04 -1.84 2.98
C ASN A 75 18.20 -0.59 3.26
N LYS A 76 18.14 0.33 2.29
CA LYS A 76 17.40 1.59 2.43
C LYS A 76 15.91 1.33 2.66
N LYS A 77 15.31 0.40 1.91
CA LYS A 77 13.89 0.12 1.98
C LYS A 77 13.50 -0.61 3.28
N VAL A 78 14.32 -1.56 3.75
CA VAL A 78 14.11 -2.20 5.06
C VAL A 78 14.16 -1.17 6.18
N LEU A 79 15.15 -0.26 6.17
CA LEU A 79 15.26 0.82 7.16
C LEU A 79 14.05 1.76 7.12
N ASP A 80 13.66 2.21 5.94
CA ASP A 80 12.47 3.05 5.72
C ASP A 80 11.21 2.37 6.27
N LEU A 81 10.91 1.15 5.84
CA LEU A 81 9.70 0.42 6.26
C LEU A 81 9.73 0.04 7.75
N SER A 82 10.90 -0.24 8.32
CA SER A 82 11.04 -0.50 9.78
C SER A 82 10.70 0.72 10.62
N ASN A 83 10.97 1.93 10.10
CA ASN A 83 10.67 3.19 10.77
C ASN A 83 9.22 3.64 10.58
N ARG A 84 8.52 3.11 9.56
CA ARG A 84 7.09 3.37 9.38
C ARG A 84 6.28 2.66 10.46
N THR A 85 5.32 3.38 11.04
CA THR A 85 4.40 2.85 12.05
C THR A 85 2.98 2.90 11.52
N PHE A 86 2.37 1.73 11.34
CA PHE A 86 0.94 1.61 11.04
C PHE A 86 0.21 0.98 12.24
N ASN A 87 -0.98 1.49 12.54
CA ASN A 87 -1.89 0.80 13.44
C ASN A 87 -2.61 -0.30 12.64
N VAL A 88 -1.94 -1.45 12.49
CA VAL A 88 -2.44 -2.60 11.69
C VAL A 88 -3.84 -2.99 12.15
N ASN A 89 -4.07 -3.09 13.46
CA ASN A 89 -5.38 -3.45 14.01
C ASN A 89 -6.47 -2.46 13.56
N SER A 90 -6.21 -1.15 13.65
CA SER A 90 -7.17 -0.13 13.23
C SER A 90 -7.49 -0.24 11.73
N VAL A 91 -6.47 -0.35 10.87
CA VAL A 91 -6.66 -0.54 9.42
C VAL A 91 -7.49 -1.79 9.14
N THR A 92 -7.07 -2.94 9.67
CA THR A 92 -7.71 -4.22 9.35
C THR A 92 -9.11 -4.34 9.95
N ASN A 93 -9.40 -3.68 11.07
CA ASN A 93 -10.74 -3.67 11.67
C ASN A 93 -11.70 -2.80 10.87
N GLN A 94 -11.27 -1.60 10.45
CA GLN A 94 -12.09 -0.75 9.59
C GLN A 94 -12.39 -1.45 8.26
N LEU A 95 -11.37 -2.03 7.62
CA LEU A 95 -11.58 -2.82 6.41
C LEU A 95 -12.45 -4.05 6.64
N SER A 96 -12.37 -4.71 7.81
CA SER A 96 -13.28 -5.82 8.14
C SER A 96 -14.74 -5.38 8.12
N ASN A 97 -15.05 -4.20 8.66
CA ASN A 97 -16.42 -3.66 8.66
C ASN A 97 -16.93 -3.35 7.24
N VAL A 98 -16.04 -2.99 6.33
CA VAL A 98 -16.38 -2.70 4.94
C VAL A 98 -16.49 -3.98 4.11
N LEU A 99 -15.60 -4.95 4.32
CA LEU A 99 -15.40 -6.08 3.42
C LEU A 99 -16.09 -7.37 3.87
N LEU A 100 -16.40 -7.50 5.16
CA LEU A 100 -16.92 -8.73 5.74
C LEU A 100 -18.39 -8.62 6.15
N GLU A 101 -19.18 -9.58 5.69
CA GLU A 101 -20.51 -9.92 6.21
C GLU A 101 -20.40 -11.10 7.18
N HIS A 102 -21.18 -11.07 8.26
CA HIS A 102 -21.38 -12.25 9.10
C HIS A 102 -22.43 -13.15 8.45
N ARG A 103 -21.99 -14.07 7.59
CA ARG A 103 -22.91 -14.97 6.90
C ARG A 103 -23.28 -16.19 7.73
N GLN A 104 -24.57 -16.51 7.76
CA GLN A 104 -25.09 -17.77 8.29
C GLN A 104 -25.05 -18.86 7.21
N PRO A 105 -25.01 -20.15 7.59
CA PRO A 105 -25.04 -21.27 6.63
C PRO A 105 -26.26 -21.29 5.69
N SER A 106 -27.34 -20.60 6.06
CA SER A 106 -28.58 -20.49 5.28
C SER A 106 -28.64 -19.27 4.35
N ASP A 107 -27.60 -18.43 4.32
CA ASP A 107 -27.64 -17.18 3.57
C ASP A 107 -27.62 -17.42 2.05
N PRO A 108 -28.32 -16.58 1.27
CA PRO A 108 -28.31 -16.68 -0.18
C PRO A 108 -26.91 -16.44 -0.75
N ALA A 109 -26.67 -17.01 -1.94
CA ALA A 109 -25.43 -16.80 -2.68
C ALA A 109 -25.10 -15.31 -2.81
N LEU A 110 -23.82 -14.97 -2.67
CA LEU A 110 -23.37 -13.59 -2.86
C LEU A 110 -23.60 -13.22 -4.33
N ARG A 111 -24.35 -12.15 -4.57
CA ARG A 111 -24.54 -11.62 -5.92
C ARG A 111 -23.52 -10.54 -6.16
N CYS A 112 -22.67 -10.75 -7.16
CA CYS A 112 -21.70 -9.77 -7.59
C CYS A 112 -22.19 -9.03 -8.84
N TYR A 113 -21.43 -8.04 -9.29
CA TYR A 113 -21.76 -7.25 -10.48
C TYR A 113 -22.25 -8.13 -11.64
N ASP A 114 -23.22 -7.61 -12.40
CA ASP A 114 -23.92 -8.30 -13.49
C ASP A 114 -24.82 -9.47 -13.05
N ASN A 115 -25.15 -9.55 -11.76
CA ASN A 115 -25.99 -10.58 -11.12
C ASN A 115 -25.39 -12.00 -11.20
N GLU A 116 -24.08 -12.11 -11.37
CA GLU A 116 -23.39 -13.39 -11.21
C GLU A 116 -23.48 -13.86 -9.75
N GLU A 117 -23.96 -15.09 -9.56
CA GLU A 117 -24.06 -15.71 -8.24
C GLU A 117 -22.73 -16.38 -7.88
N CYS A 118 -22.02 -15.85 -6.89
CA CYS A 118 -20.86 -16.50 -6.30
C CYS A 118 -21.32 -17.44 -5.18
N ALA A 119 -21.66 -18.67 -5.55
CA ALA A 119 -22.16 -19.68 -4.61
C ALA A 119 -21.19 -20.00 -3.45
N SER A 120 -19.88 -19.94 -3.70
CA SER A 120 -18.82 -20.19 -2.71
C SER A 120 -17.71 -19.14 -2.71
N GLY A 121 -17.89 -18.07 -3.47
CA GLY A 121 -16.84 -17.12 -3.82
C GLY A 121 -17.03 -15.73 -3.21
N MET A 122 -16.17 -14.81 -3.63
CA MET A 122 -16.23 -13.39 -3.26
C MET A 122 -16.45 -12.51 -4.47
N CYS A 123 -16.98 -11.31 -4.25
CA CYS A 123 -16.95 -10.28 -5.28
C CYS A 123 -15.54 -9.73 -5.39
N GLN A 124 -15.01 -9.71 -6.60
CA GLN A 124 -13.77 -9.03 -6.95
C GLN A 124 -14.09 -7.76 -7.74
N VAL A 125 -13.41 -6.67 -7.40
CA VAL A 125 -13.38 -5.44 -8.21
C VAL A 125 -11.94 -4.97 -8.34
N GLU A 126 -11.46 -4.88 -9.58
CA GLU A 126 -10.18 -4.28 -9.90
C GLU A 126 -10.39 -2.86 -10.44
N TYR A 127 -9.83 -1.89 -9.75
CA TYR A 127 -9.96 -0.48 -10.08
C TYR A 127 -8.65 0.10 -10.60
N ASP A 128 -8.69 0.78 -11.75
CA ASP A 128 -7.60 1.57 -12.30
C ASP A 128 -7.53 2.93 -11.62
N THR A 129 -6.56 3.08 -10.72
CA THR A 129 -6.40 4.32 -9.94
C THR A 129 -5.89 5.50 -10.78
N SER A 130 -5.26 5.25 -11.93
CA SER A 130 -4.82 6.32 -12.84
C SER A 130 -5.98 6.91 -13.62
N ASN A 131 -6.87 6.04 -14.12
CA ASN A 131 -7.98 6.45 -15.00
C ASN A 131 -9.30 6.64 -14.25
N ASN A 132 -9.30 6.45 -12.94
CA ASN A 132 -10.48 6.56 -12.09
C ASN A 132 -11.67 5.74 -12.63
N LYS A 133 -11.41 4.48 -13.02
CA LYS A 133 -12.40 3.57 -13.61
C LYS A 133 -12.24 2.15 -13.10
N VAL A 134 -13.33 1.38 -13.16
CA VAL A 134 -13.26 -0.07 -12.91
C VAL A 134 -12.77 -0.78 -14.17
N ASN A 135 -11.74 -1.62 -14.02
CA ASN A 135 -11.17 -2.44 -15.10
C ASN A 135 -11.87 -3.79 -15.20
N LYS A 136 -12.04 -4.47 -14.06
CA LYS A 136 -12.55 -5.82 -13.99
C LYS A 136 -13.49 -5.97 -12.80
N ARG A 137 -14.52 -6.80 -12.98
CA ARG A 137 -15.48 -7.22 -11.96
C ARG A 137 -15.77 -8.71 -12.15
N GLY A 138 -16.12 -9.40 -11.08
CA GLY A 138 -16.60 -10.78 -11.18
C GLY A 138 -16.58 -11.53 -9.86
N CYS A 139 -16.77 -12.85 -9.96
CA CYS A 139 -16.61 -13.78 -8.85
C CYS A 139 -15.19 -14.32 -8.77
N GLU A 140 -14.59 -14.29 -7.59
CA GLU A 140 -13.41 -15.09 -7.26
C GLU A 140 -13.88 -16.39 -6.54
N PRO A 141 -13.74 -17.57 -7.16
CA PRO A 141 -14.37 -18.81 -6.68
C PRO A 141 -13.78 -19.36 -5.38
N VAL A 142 -12.52 -19.02 -5.09
CA VAL A 142 -11.82 -19.39 -3.85
C VAL A 142 -10.99 -18.20 -3.40
N GLY A 143 -11.28 -17.67 -2.22
CA GLY A 143 -10.43 -16.63 -1.66
C GLY A 143 -10.83 -16.18 -0.27
N ILE A 144 -10.07 -15.22 0.22
CA ILE A 144 -10.29 -14.53 1.49
C ILE A 144 -10.42 -13.04 1.20
N ALA A 145 -11.33 -12.36 1.89
CA ALA A 145 -11.54 -10.94 1.65
C ALA A 145 -10.21 -10.21 1.79
N ARG A 146 -9.91 -9.29 0.87
CA ARG A 146 -8.60 -8.64 0.81
C ARG A 146 -8.68 -7.29 0.12
N VAL A 147 -7.69 -6.48 0.42
CA VAL A 147 -7.36 -5.28 -0.32
C VAL A 147 -5.93 -5.41 -0.82
N HIS A 148 -5.74 -5.26 -2.12
CA HIS A 148 -4.44 -5.24 -2.74
C HIS A 148 -4.28 -3.96 -3.56
N VAL A 149 -3.39 -3.08 -3.10
CA VAL A 149 -2.96 -1.92 -3.87
C VAL A 149 -1.70 -2.35 -4.62
N PHE A 150 -1.69 -2.21 -5.94
CA PHE A 150 -0.51 -2.38 -6.77
C PHE A 150 -0.13 -1.05 -7.41
N ASP A 151 1.14 -0.69 -7.38
CA ASP A 151 1.66 0.51 -8.02
C ASP A 151 2.96 0.20 -8.77
N GLY A 152 2.81 -0.16 -10.05
CA GLY A 152 3.88 -0.33 -11.02
C GLY A 152 4.19 0.91 -11.85
N GLY A 153 3.90 2.12 -11.34
CA GLY A 153 4.11 3.36 -12.08
C GLY A 153 2.95 3.67 -13.03
N ASN A 154 2.97 3.10 -14.23
CA ASN A 154 1.97 3.41 -15.26
C ASN A 154 0.68 2.57 -15.15
N LEU A 155 0.73 1.48 -14.40
CA LEU A 155 -0.38 0.55 -14.23
C LEU A 155 -0.73 0.38 -12.74
N PRO A 156 -1.15 1.44 -12.02
CA PRO A 156 -1.54 1.32 -10.63
C PRO A 156 -2.99 0.85 -10.51
N SER A 157 -3.23 -0.14 -9.66
CA SER A 157 -4.55 -0.71 -9.44
C SER A 157 -4.87 -0.89 -7.96
N LEU A 158 -6.17 -0.87 -7.66
CA LEU A 158 -6.72 -1.25 -6.36
C LEU A 158 -7.67 -2.42 -6.59
N ASP A 159 -7.26 -3.60 -6.14
CA ASP A 159 -8.06 -4.81 -6.16
C ASP A 159 -8.71 -5.02 -4.78
N ILE A 160 -10.02 -5.21 -4.78
CA ILE A 160 -10.83 -5.41 -3.59
C ILE A 160 -11.61 -6.70 -3.77
N GLU A 161 -11.40 -7.63 -2.85
CA GLU A 161 -12.20 -8.84 -2.73
C GLU A 161 -12.95 -8.84 -1.42
N CYS A 162 -14.24 -9.15 -1.47
CA CYS A 162 -15.07 -9.09 -0.29
C CYS A 162 -16.30 -9.99 -0.41
N ASN A 163 -16.90 -10.33 0.73
CA ASN A 163 -18.07 -11.21 0.81
C ASN A 163 -19.38 -10.45 1.05
N ARG A 164 -19.44 -9.16 0.65
CA ARG A 164 -20.61 -8.28 0.75
C ARG A 164 -21.07 -7.82 -0.62
N THR A 165 -22.38 -7.65 -0.76
CA THR A 165 -22.99 -7.07 -1.95
C THR A 165 -22.59 -5.61 -2.18
N ILE A 166 -22.20 -4.86 -1.14
CA ILE A 166 -21.75 -3.47 -1.27
C ILE A 166 -20.46 -3.34 -2.09
N CYS A 167 -19.65 -4.40 -2.21
CA CYS A 167 -18.49 -4.35 -3.10
C CYS A 167 -18.86 -4.21 -4.57
N ASN A 168 -20.15 -4.33 -4.89
CA ASN A 168 -20.70 -3.98 -6.18
C ASN A 168 -20.99 -2.50 -6.36
N SER A 169 -20.36 -1.62 -5.59
CA SER A 169 -20.75 -0.21 -5.59
C SER A 169 -19.52 0.71 -5.54
N PRO A 170 -19.57 1.88 -6.22
CA PRO A 170 -18.53 2.89 -6.11
C PRO A 170 -18.29 3.35 -4.66
N GLU A 171 -19.32 3.25 -3.81
CA GLU A 171 -19.26 3.60 -2.39
C GLU A 171 -18.26 2.72 -1.64
N ALA A 172 -18.29 1.39 -1.82
CA ALA A 172 -17.33 0.50 -1.16
C ALA A 172 -15.88 0.82 -1.56
N TYR A 173 -15.65 1.11 -2.84
CA TYR A 173 -14.34 1.51 -3.33
C TYR A 173 -13.87 2.83 -2.69
N ASN A 174 -14.75 3.84 -2.65
CA ASN A 174 -14.44 5.13 -2.04
C ASN A 174 -14.15 5.00 -0.54
N GLU A 175 -14.91 4.16 0.16
CA GLU A 175 -14.71 3.89 1.58
C GLU A 175 -13.37 3.19 1.84
N VAL A 176 -13.03 2.16 1.06
CA VAL A 176 -11.70 1.51 1.14
C VAL A 176 -10.59 2.52 0.89
N LYS A 177 -10.69 3.36 -0.15
CA LYS A 177 -9.70 4.41 -0.42
C LYS A 177 -9.55 5.40 0.72
N GLN A 178 -10.66 5.84 1.31
CA GLN A 178 -10.62 6.75 2.44
C GLN A 178 -9.91 6.12 3.64
N ILE A 179 -10.18 4.85 3.95
CA ILE A 179 -9.49 4.12 5.01
C ILE A 179 -7.98 4.06 4.72
N LEU A 180 -7.59 3.66 3.50
CA LEU A 180 -6.18 3.59 3.12
C LEU A 180 -5.46 4.94 3.22
N PHE A 181 -6.12 6.02 2.78
CA PHE A 181 -5.60 7.38 2.86
C PHE A 181 -5.46 7.87 4.30
N GLN A 182 -6.48 7.67 5.15
CA GLN A 182 -6.46 8.05 6.57
C GLN A 182 -5.31 7.39 7.34
N HIS A 183 -4.93 6.17 6.95
CA HIS A 183 -3.81 5.43 7.54
C HIS A 183 -2.47 5.63 6.82
N ASN A 184 -2.39 6.59 5.90
CA ASN A 184 -1.18 6.92 5.13
C ASN A 184 -0.60 5.74 4.31
N LEU A 185 -1.44 4.77 3.93
CA LEU A 185 -1.04 3.67 3.04
C LEU A 185 -1.04 4.12 1.57
N THR A 186 -1.97 5.01 1.23
CA THR A 186 -2.09 5.60 -0.11
C THR A 186 -2.18 7.12 -0.07
N ASP A 187 -2.01 7.77 -1.21
CA ASP A 187 -2.42 9.16 -1.44
C ASP A 187 -3.94 9.25 -1.71
N ILE A 188 -4.43 10.46 -1.97
CA ILE A 188 -5.86 10.73 -2.26
C ILE A 188 -6.35 10.03 -3.54
N ASN A 189 -5.44 9.69 -4.45
CA ASN A 189 -5.77 9.00 -5.70
C ASN A 189 -5.80 7.48 -5.53
N GLY A 190 -5.33 6.96 -4.40
CA GLY A 190 -5.24 5.52 -4.13
C GLY A 190 -3.89 4.90 -4.53
N ARG A 191 -2.87 5.74 -4.81
CA ARG A 191 -1.52 5.27 -5.10
C ARG A 191 -0.73 5.07 -3.81
N ILE A 192 0.20 4.12 -3.80
CA ILE A 192 0.97 3.80 -2.59
C ILE A 192 1.81 5.02 -2.17
N ASN A 193 1.62 5.43 -0.91
CA ASN A 193 2.40 6.50 -0.30
C ASN A 193 3.74 5.94 0.18
N ASP A 194 4.84 6.42 -0.41
CA ASP A 194 6.20 6.00 -0.06
C ASP A 194 6.85 6.86 1.03
N GLY A 195 6.03 7.55 1.83
CA GLY A 195 6.52 8.43 2.88
C GLY A 195 7.24 9.67 2.34
N GLN A 196 7.05 10.03 1.07
CA GLN A 196 7.64 11.26 0.54
C GLN A 196 6.69 12.45 0.68
N LYS A 197 7.23 13.45 1.42
CA LYS A 197 6.72 14.79 1.72
C LYS A 197 5.69 14.83 2.86
N LEU A 198 6.19 14.67 4.10
CA LEU A 198 5.87 15.71 5.09
C LEU A 198 6.21 17.03 4.41
N CYS A 199 5.18 17.74 3.94
CA CYS A 199 5.36 18.96 3.19
C CYS A 199 6.28 19.89 3.98
N ALA A 200 7.39 20.27 3.38
CA ALA A 200 8.24 21.35 3.87
C ALA A 200 7.44 22.65 4.12
N SER A 201 6.19 22.73 3.67
CA SER A 201 5.24 23.81 3.98
C SER A 201 4.93 23.95 5.47
N ALA A 202 4.87 22.88 6.26
CA ALA A 202 4.59 22.99 7.69
C ALA A 202 5.77 23.63 8.45
N VAL A 203 7.00 23.23 8.11
CA VAL A 203 8.22 23.82 8.68
C VAL A 203 8.41 25.26 8.17
N LEU A 204 8.13 25.54 6.89
CA LEU A 204 8.18 26.90 6.35
C LEU A 204 7.14 27.82 7.00
N LEU A 205 5.92 27.33 7.29
CA LEU A 205 4.88 28.09 7.99
C LEU A 205 5.24 28.37 9.44
N ILE A 206 5.86 27.42 10.15
CA ILE A 206 6.36 27.63 11.52
C ILE A 206 7.49 28.67 11.53
N ILE A 207 8.43 28.60 10.57
CA ILE A 207 9.52 29.58 10.43
C ILE A 207 8.95 30.97 10.09
N LEU A 208 8.02 31.07 9.14
CA LEU A 208 7.39 32.34 8.76
C LEU A 208 6.56 32.93 9.90
N PHE A 209 5.86 32.10 10.68
CA PHE A 209 5.13 32.55 11.86
C PHE A 209 6.08 33.10 12.94
N HIS A 210 7.20 32.42 13.21
CA HIS A 210 8.20 32.92 14.15
C HIS A 210 8.87 34.22 13.68
N LEU A 211 9.19 34.35 12.39
CA LEU A 211 9.72 35.58 11.81
C LEU A 211 8.72 36.74 11.90
N PHE A 212 7.43 36.47 11.68
CA PHE A 212 6.35 37.47 11.79
C PHE A 212 6.15 37.95 13.23
N VAL A 213 6.11 37.03 14.20
CA VAL A 213 6.01 37.38 15.63
C VAL A 213 7.23 38.21 16.06
N PHE A 214 8.44 37.82 15.67
CA PHE A 214 9.66 38.56 15.99
C PHE A 214 9.68 39.97 15.38
N TYR A 215 9.15 40.13 14.17
CA TYR A 215 9.02 41.43 13.53
C TYR A 215 8.06 42.35 14.32
N ILE A 216 6.88 41.86 14.71
CA ILE A 216 5.89 42.65 15.47
C ILE A 216 6.43 43.08 16.83
N THR A 217 7.12 42.18 17.56
CA THR A 217 7.64 42.48 18.90
C THR A 217 8.76 43.53 18.85
N ASN A 218 9.62 43.48 17.85
CA ASN A 218 10.69 44.48 17.71
C ASN A 218 10.18 45.82 17.17
N PHE A 219 9.18 45.81 16.27
CA PHE A 219 8.62 47.07 15.73
C PHE A 219 7.81 47.86 16.78
N SER A 220 7.18 47.18 17.74
CA SER A 220 6.50 47.85 18.87
C SER A 220 7.48 48.48 19.87
N SER A 221 8.70 47.97 19.96
CA SER A 221 9.71 48.51 20.87
C SER A 221 10.41 49.78 20.35
N TYR A 222 10.25 50.11 19.07
CA TYR A 222 10.81 51.33 18.45
C TYR A 222 9.84 52.53 18.44
N LYS A 223 8.62 52.37 18.96
CA LYS A 223 7.58 53.42 18.98
C LYS A 223 7.27 54.01 20.37
N ASN A 224 8.06 53.65 21.38
CA ASN A 224 8.07 54.31 22.70
C ASN A 224 9.46 54.88 22.96
#